data_AF-A0A7J8C925-F1
#
_entry.id   AF-A0A7J8C925-F1
#
_cell.length_a   1.000
_cell.length_b   1.000
_cell.length_c   1.000
_cell.angle_alpha   90.00
_cell.angle_beta   90.00
_cell.angle_gamma   90.00
#
_symmetry.space_group_name_H-M   'P 1'
#
loop_
_entity.id
_entity.type
_entity.pdbx_description
1 polymer ?
#
loop_
_entity_poly.entity_id
_entity_poly.type
_entity_poly.pdbx_seq_one_letter_code
_entity_poly.pdbx_strand_id
1 'polypeptide(L)'
;MGVGIAVAAGIGTAAGIGTGVGGLGFSASTYYKLSAQLNADMTIVADSLTTIQQQINSLAEVTLQNCQALDLLTADRGGTCMFLGEECCYFVNQSGMVTQKVRELRENIKRRAKELKNWNWGIDTQAWF
;
A
#
# COMPACT_ATOMS: atom_id res chain seq x y z
N MET A 1 -13.76 20.64 -38.88
CA MET A 1 -13.08 20.11 -40.07
C MET A 1 -11.79 20.92 -40.20
N GLY A 2 -10.71 20.60 -39.50
CA GLY A 2 -9.83 19.46 -39.72
C GLY A 2 -8.46 20.03 -40.08
N VAL A 3 -7.71 20.53 -39.08
CA VAL A 3 -6.32 20.98 -39.27
C VAL A 3 -5.45 19.74 -39.32
N GLY A 4 -4.98 19.40 -40.52
CA GLY A 4 -3.99 18.34 -40.72
C GLY A 4 -2.62 18.81 -40.25
N ILE A 5 -2.02 18.10 -39.28
CA ILE A 5 -0.61 18.24 -38.94
C ILE A 5 0.17 17.29 -39.85
N ALA A 6 1.04 17.84 -40.67
CA ALA A 6 1.90 17.08 -41.59
C ALA A 6 2.96 16.30 -40.79
N VAL A 7 3.01 14.99 -40.99
CA VAL A 7 4.13 14.14 -40.56
C VAL A 7 5.18 14.19 -41.67
N ALA A 8 6.34 14.77 -41.38
CA ALA A 8 7.47 14.80 -42.30
C ALA A 8 8.13 13.41 -42.36
N ALA A 9 7.88 12.66 -43.43
CA ALA A 9 8.65 11.49 -43.80
C ALA A 9 9.96 11.94 -44.45
N GLY A 10 11.04 11.99 -43.68
CA GLY A 10 12.39 12.18 -44.22
C GLY A 10 12.92 10.86 -44.78
N ILE A 11 13.00 10.74 -46.10
CA ILE A 11 13.77 9.68 -46.77
C ILE A 11 15.23 10.15 -46.81
N GLY A 12 16.05 9.62 -45.90
CA GLY A 12 17.51 9.74 -45.91
C GLY A 12 18.14 8.44 -46.37
N THR A 13 18.99 8.50 -47.39
CA THR A 13 19.76 7.39 -47.95
C THR A 13 20.68 6.75 -46.89
N ALA A 14 20.80 5.42 -46.96
CA ALA A 14 21.51 4.58 -46.01
C ALA A 14 23.02 4.90 -45.90
N ALA A 15 23.49 5.16 -44.68
CA ALA A 15 24.85 4.91 -44.26
C ALA A 15 24.86 4.59 -42.75
N GLY A 16 24.98 3.29 -42.44
CA GLY A 16 25.33 2.76 -41.11
C GLY A 16 24.35 3.05 -39.98
N ILE A 17 23.28 2.26 -39.86
CA ILE A 17 22.60 2.13 -38.57
C ILE A 17 23.48 1.24 -37.69
N GLY A 18 24.37 1.86 -36.92
CA GLY A 18 24.89 1.24 -35.71
C GLY A 18 23.75 1.17 -34.70
N THR A 19 22.84 0.21 -34.82
CA THR A 19 21.89 -0.10 -33.75
C THR A 19 22.68 -0.72 -32.60
N GLY A 20 23.25 0.14 -31.75
CA GLY A 20 23.76 -0.29 -30.46
C GLY A 20 22.60 -0.88 -29.66
N VAL A 21 22.63 -2.19 -29.46
CA VAL A 21 21.80 -2.91 -28.49
C VAL A 21 22.26 -2.46 -27.10
N GLY A 22 21.85 -1.27 -26.67
CA GLY A 22 22.30 -0.67 -25.40
C GLY A 22 21.23 0.14 -24.68
N GLY A 23 20.14 0.54 -25.35
CA GLY A 23 19.11 1.39 -24.77
C GLY A 23 18.13 0.69 -23.81
N LEU A 24 18.05 -0.66 -23.82
CA LEU A 24 17.00 -1.39 -23.09
C LEU A 24 17.45 -1.94 -21.72
N GLY A 25 18.75 -2.04 -21.44
CA GLY A 25 19.26 -2.61 -20.19
C GLY A 25 19.16 -1.67 -18.98
N PHE A 26 19.31 -0.37 -19.19
CA PHE A 26 19.33 0.61 -18.09
C PHE A 26 17.92 0.81 -17.46
N SER A 27 16.88 0.78 -18.29
CA SER A 27 15.49 1.00 -17.89
C SER A 27 14.95 -0.12 -17.00
N ALA A 28 15.19 -1.37 -17.37
CA ALA A 28 14.73 -2.49 -16.55
C ALA A 28 15.49 -2.59 -15.23
N SER A 29 16.76 -2.17 -15.23
CA SER A 29 17.57 -2.20 -14.02
C SER A 29 17.13 -1.20 -12.95
N THR A 30 16.74 -0.02 -13.39
CA THR A 30 16.26 1.05 -12.50
C THR A 30 14.85 0.72 -11.97
N TYR A 31 14.02 0.09 -12.81
CA TYR A 31 12.68 -0.36 -12.42
C TYR A 31 12.70 -1.38 -11.28
N TYR A 32 13.59 -2.38 -11.31
CA TYR A 32 13.65 -3.37 -10.22
C TYR A 32 14.08 -2.75 -8.89
N LYS A 33 15.02 -1.79 -8.91
CA LYS A 33 15.48 -1.12 -7.68
C LYS A 33 14.35 -0.34 -7.05
N LEU A 34 13.62 0.43 -7.84
CA LEU A 34 12.45 1.18 -7.39
C LEU A 34 11.36 0.23 -6.89
N SER A 35 11.07 -0.84 -7.62
CA SER A 35 10.04 -1.80 -7.23
C SER A 35 10.40 -2.55 -5.94
N ALA A 36 11.67 -2.84 -5.71
CA ALA A 36 12.14 -3.47 -4.47
C ALA A 36 12.04 -2.50 -3.28
N GLN A 37 12.46 -1.24 -3.45
CA GLN A 37 12.32 -0.19 -2.43
C GLN A 37 10.85 0.05 -2.07
N LEU A 38 9.99 0.22 -3.08
CA LEU A 38 8.55 0.40 -2.87
C LEU A 38 7.94 -0.76 -2.07
N ASN A 39 8.39 -1.99 -2.30
CA ASN A 39 7.89 -3.15 -1.60
C ASN A 39 8.36 -3.20 -0.13
N ALA A 40 9.58 -2.74 0.13
CA ALA A 40 10.10 -2.57 1.49
C ALA A 40 9.31 -1.50 2.25
N ASP A 41 9.10 -0.33 1.63
CA ASP A 41 8.32 0.76 2.22
C ASP A 41 6.88 0.33 2.52
N MET A 42 6.25 -0.40 1.60
CA MET A 42 4.89 -0.94 1.82
C MET A 42 4.82 -1.96 2.97
N THR A 43 5.92 -2.66 3.27
CA THR A 43 5.99 -3.55 4.44
C THR A 43 5.99 -2.73 5.73
N ILE A 44 6.75 -1.64 5.77
CA ILE A 44 6.77 -0.69 6.90
C ILE A 44 5.39 -0.08 7.13
N VAL A 45 4.68 0.28 6.05
CA VAL A 45 3.30 0.77 6.12
C VAL A 45 2.35 -0.29 6.68
N ALA A 46 2.45 -1.54 6.21
CA ALA A 46 1.62 -2.64 6.71
C ALA A 46 1.83 -2.92 8.21
N ASP A 47 3.08 -2.83 8.66
CA ASP A 47 3.43 -3.01 10.08
C ASP A 47 2.95 -1.83 10.92
N SER A 48 3.10 -0.60 10.43
CA SER A 48 2.60 0.61 11.08
C SER A 48 1.07 0.57 11.25
N LEU A 49 0.33 0.14 10.22
CA LEU A 49 -1.12 -0.05 10.29
C LEU A 49 -1.52 -1.12 11.32
N THR A 50 -0.74 -2.19 11.44
CA THR A 50 -0.96 -3.22 12.45
C THR A 50 -0.76 -2.65 13.86
N THR A 51 0.33 -1.91 14.08
CA THR A 51 0.63 -1.27 15.37
C THR A 51 -0.45 -0.27 15.76
N ILE A 52 -0.88 0.59 14.84
CA ILE A 52 -1.95 1.57 15.09
C ILE A 52 -3.24 0.85 15.48
N GLN A 53 -3.60 -0.23 14.78
CA GLN A 53 -4.80 -1.00 15.12
C GLN A 53 -4.72 -1.61 16.53
N GLN A 54 -3.53 -2.09 16.94
CA GLN A 54 -3.30 -2.60 18.29
C GLN A 54 -3.42 -1.50 19.34
N GLN A 55 -2.87 -0.32 19.08
CA GLN A 55 -2.99 0.85 19.96
C GLN A 55 -4.45 1.30 20.10
N ILE A 56 -5.21 1.35 19.01
CA ILE A 56 -6.64 1.66 19.03
C ILE A 56 -7.40 0.63 19.87
N ASN A 57 -7.11 -0.67 19.70
CA ASN A 57 -7.77 -1.72 20.48
C ASN A 57 -7.46 -1.58 21.98
N SER A 58 -6.21 -1.33 22.34
CA SER A 58 -5.81 -1.12 23.74
C SER A 58 -6.45 0.13 24.34
N LEU A 59 -6.51 1.22 23.57
CA LEU A 59 -7.18 2.44 24.01
C LEU A 59 -8.70 2.23 24.15
N ALA A 60 -9.32 1.54 23.19
CA ALA A 60 -10.73 1.22 23.24
C ALA A 60 -11.09 0.37 24.47
N GLU A 61 -10.24 -0.58 24.85
CA GLU A 61 -10.43 -1.41 26.05
C GLU A 61 -10.51 -0.54 27.32
N VAL A 62 -9.55 0.37 27.52
CA VAL A 62 -9.55 1.26 28.70
C VAL A 62 -10.67 2.30 28.64
N THR A 63 -11.02 2.81 27.44
CA THR A 63 -12.13 3.75 27.28
C THR A 63 -13.49 3.10 27.53
N LEU A 64 -13.68 1.85 27.07
CA LEU A 64 -14.91 1.10 27.34
C LEU A 64 -15.04 0.75 28.83
N GLN A 65 -13.94 0.41 29.49
CA GLN A 65 -13.93 0.22 30.94
C GLN A 65 -14.30 1.51 31.69
N ASN A 66 -13.72 2.65 31.29
CA ASN A 66 -14.08 3.95 31.87
C ASN A 66 -15.56 4.28 31.64
N CYS A 67 -16.09 4.03 30.43
CA CYS A 67 -17.50 4.22 30.12
C CYS A 67 -18.39 3.38 31.04
N GLN A 68 -18.08 2.10 31.20
CA GLN A 68 -18.82 1.20 32.09
C GLN A 68 -18.79 1.67 33.55
N ALA A 69 -17.64 2.15 34.03
CA ALA A 69 -17.51 2.67 35.38
C ALA A 69 -18.35 3.94 35.59
N LEU A 70 -18.33 4.88 34.62
CA LEU A 70 -19.16 6.08 34.66
C LEU A 70 -20.66 5.75 34.57
N ASP A 71 -21.04 4.78 33.73
CA ASP A 71 -22.42 4.32 33.62
C ASP A 71 -22.91 3.68 34.92
N LEU A 72 -22.05 2.97 35.65
CA LEU A 72 -22.37 2.44 36.97
C LEU A 72 -22.60 3.56 37.99
N LEU A 73 -21.76 4.61 37.97
CA LEU A 73 -21.90 5.77 38.87
C LEU A 73 -23.15 6.62 38.57
N THR A 74 -23.67 6.54 37.35
CA THR A 74 -24.84 7.30 36.87
C THR A 74 -26.04 6.41 36.59
N ALA A 75 -26.02 5.17 37.10
CA ALA A 75 -27.05 4.17 36.82
C ALA A 75 -28.44 4.60 37.31
N ASP A 76 -28.53 5.41 38.36
CA ASP A 76 -29.77 5.99 38.89
C ASP A 76 -30.45 6.95 37.89
N ARG A 77 -29.66 7.54 36.97
CA ARG A 77 -30.13 8.43 35.91
C ARG A 77 -30.11 7.81 34.52
N GLY A 78 -29.96 6.49 34.43
CA GLY A 78 -29.98 5.76 33.16
C GLY A 78 -28.62 5.69 32.43
N GLY A 79 -27.51 5.94 33.13
CA GLY A 79 -26.16 5.91 32.57
C GLY A 79 -25.65 7.28 32.13
N THR A 80 -24.43 7.33 31.63
CA THR A 80 -23.66 8.58 31.50
C THR A 80 -24.27 9.51 30.46
N CYS A 81 -24.69 9.00 29.30
CA CYS A 81 -25.28 9.83 28.25
C CYS A 81 -26.64 10.43 28.66
N MET A 82 -27.49 9.66 29.35
CA MET A 82 -28.76 10.16 29.88
C MET A 82 -28.53 11.16 31.02
N PHE A 83 -27.55 10.91 31.89
CA PHE A 83 -27.15 11.83 32.95
C PHE A 83 -26.69 13.19 32.39
N LEU A 84 -25.93 13.19 31.29
CA LEU A 84 -25.45 14.40 30.61
C LEU A 84 -26.53 15.06 29.72
N GLY A 85 -27.57 14.32 29.34
CA GLY A 85 -28.58 14.81 28.38
C GLY A 85 -28.04 14.92 26.95
N GLU A 86 -27.03 14.12 26.61
CA GLU A 86 -26.36 14.11 25.30
C GLU A 86 -26.69 12.85 24.48
N GLU A 87 -26.37 12.86 23.19
CA GLU A 87 -26.46 11.68 22.33
C GLU A 87 -25.45 10.60 22.75
N CYS A 88 -25.89 9.35 22.88
CA CYS A 88 -25.01 8.25 23.29
C CYS A 88 -24.10 7.81 22.15
N CYS A 89 -22.78 7.92 22.33
CA CYS A 89 -21.76 7.45 21.40
C CYS A 89 -21.24 6.06 21.79
N TYR A 90 -20.99 5.19 20.80
CA TYR A 90 -20.46 3.85 21.02
C TYR A 90 -19.23 3.57 20.16
N PHE A 91 -18.28 2.83 20.73
CA PHE A 91 -17.12 2.36 19.98
C PHE A 91 -17.52 1.26 18.99
N VAL A 92 -17.13 1.43 17.72
CA VAL A 92 -17.34 0.43 16.66
C VAL A 92 -16.01 -0.24 16.32
N ASN A 93 -15.90 -1.53 16.59
CA ASN A 93 -14.68 -2.28 16.34
C ASN A 93 -14.56 -2.66 14.85
N GLN A 94 -13.58 -2.06 14.16
CA GLN A 94 -13.25 -2.35 12.76
C GLN A 94 -11.94 -3.14 12.58
N SER A 95 -11.37 -3.68 13.66
CA SER A 95 -10.08 -4.38 13.64
C SER A 95 -10.04 -5.56 12.66
N GLY A 96 -11.16 -6.26 12.48
CA GLY A 96 -11.27 -7.35 11.50
C GLY A 96 -11.07 -6.89 10.06
N MET A 97 -11.67 -5.76 9.67
CA MET A 97 -11.51 -5.20 8.33
C MET A 97 -10.08 -4.72 8.09
N VAL A 98 -9.48 -4.02 9.07
CA VAL A 98 -8.10 -3.55 8.98
C VAL A 98 -7.13 -4.73 8.87
N THR A 99 -7.29 -5.75 9.71
CA THR A 99 -6.47 -6.97 9.68
C THR A 99 -6.57 -7.68 8.33
N GLN A 100 -7.78 -7.76 7.75
CA GLN A 100 -7.97 -8.33 6.42
C GLN A 100 -7.22 -7.53 5.35
N LYS A 101 -7.34 -6.20 5.35
CA LYS A 101 -6.68 -5.34 4.35
C LYS A 101 -5.16 -5.37 4.45
N VAL A 102 -4.62 -5.39 5.67
CA VAL A 102 -3.18 -5.56 5.91
C VAL A 102 -2.71 -6.93 5.42
N ARG A 103 -3.49 -7.99 5.63
CA ARG A 103 -3.18 -9.34 5.11
C ARG A 103 -3.15 -9.34 3.58
N GLU A 104 -4.16 -8.77 2.93
CA GLU A 104 -4.20 -8.62 1.46
C GLU A 104 -2.97 -7.85 0.94
N LEU A 105 -2.60 -6.75 1.61
CA LEU A 105 -1.41 -5.97 1.28
C LEU A 105 -0.12 -6.80 1.38
N ARG A 106 0.06 -7.55 2.48
CA ARG A 106 1.23 -8.43 2.68
C ARG A 106 1.33 -9.52 1.62
N GLU A 107 0.22 -10.13 1.22
CA GLU A 107 0.22 -11.13 0.15
C GLU A 107 0.60 -10.53 -1.22
N ASN A 108 0.14 -9.32 -1.52
CA ASN A 108 0.54 -8.60 -2.73
C ASN A 108 2.03 -8.23 -2.73
N ILE A 109 2.57 -7.84 -1.57
CA ILE A 109 4.00 -7.57 -1.37
C ILE A 109 4.83 -8.84 -1.65
N LYS A 110 4.43 -9.99 -1.09
CA LYS A 110 5.11 -11.28 -1.32
C LYS A 110 5.07 -11.69 -2.80
N ARG A 111 3.93 -11.50 -3.46
CA ARG A 111 3.76 -11.82 -4.89
C ARG A 111 4.72 -11.02 -5.75
N ARG A 112 4.77 -9.69 -5.58
CA ARG A 112 5.71 -8.82 -6.30
C ARG A 112 7.17 -9.18 -6.02
N ALA A 113 7.51 -9.51 -4.78
CA ALA A 113 8.86 -9.95 -4.44
C ALA A 113 9.27 -11.24 -5.17
N LYS A 114 8.33 -12.19 -5.36
CA LYS A 114 8.57 -13.42 -6.12
C LYS A 114 8.76 -13.14 -7.60
N GLU A 115 7.94 -12.26 -8.18
CA GLU A 115 8.04 -11.84 -9.58
C GLU A 115 9.39 -11.16 -9.87
N LEU A 116 9.83 -10.24 -8.99
CA LEU A 116 11.13 -9.58 -9.10
C LEU A 116 12.29 -10.57 -9.04
N LYS A 117 12.24 -11.55 -8.11
CA LYS A 117 13.25 -12.61 -8.05
C LYS A 117 13.26 -13.43 -9.35
N ASN A 118 12.10 -13.88 -9.81
CA ASN A 118 11.98 -14.70 -11.02
C ASN A 118 12.53 -13.99 -12.27
N TRP A 119 12.28 -12.69 -12.39
CA TRP A 119 12.77 -11.88 -13.50
C TRP A 119 14.29 -11.65 -13.45
N ASN A 120 14.86 -11.45 -12.24
CA ASN A 120 16.30 -11.34 -12.07
C ASN A 120 17.05 -12.56 -12.63
N TRP A 121 16.56 -13.78 -12.36
CA TRP A 121 17.12 -15.02 -12.94
C TRP A 121 17.02 -15.05 -14.48
N GLY A 122 15.99 -14.42 -15.06
CA GLY A 122 15.77 -14.34 -16.51
C GLY A 122 16.70 -13.36 -17.25
N ILE A 123 17.16 -12.31 -16.57
CA ILE A 123 18.16 -11.37 -17.12
C ILE A 123 19.58 -11.91 -16.95
N ASP A 124 19.89 -12.49 -15.78
CA ASP A 124 21.20 -13.09 -15.56
C ASP A 124 21.47 -14.21 -16.58
N THR A 125 20.44 -14.96 -16.99
CA THR A 125 20.56 -16.00 -18.03
C THR A 125 20.71 -15.45 -19.45
N GLN A 126 20.26 -14.23 -19.73
CA GLN A 126 20.46 -13.55 -21.03
C GLN A 126 21.82 -12.86 -21.14
N ALA A 127 22.58 -12.76 -20.04
CA ALA A 127 23.94 -12.20 -20.04
C ALA A 127 25.04 -13.24 -20.38
N TRP A 128 24.69 -14.52 -20.55
CA TRP A 128 25.62 -15.62 -20.87
C TRP A 128 25.48 -16.17 -22.30
N PHE A 129 24.73 -15.51 -23.18
CA PHE A 129 24.68 -15.74 -24.63
C PHE A 129 24.97 -14.43 -25.36
#